data_AF-A0A836RX22-F1
#
_entry.id   AF-A0A836RX22-F1
#
_cell.length_a   1.000
_cell.length_b   1.000
_cell.length_c   1.000
_cell.angle_alpha   90.00
_cell.angle_beta   90.00
_cell.angle_gamma   90.00
#
_symmetry.space_group_name_H-M   'P 1'
#
loop_
_entity.id
_entity.type
_entity.pdbx_description
1 polymer ?
#
loop_
_entity_poly.entity_id
_entity_poly.type
_entity_poly.pdbx_seq_one_letter_code
_entity_poly.pdbx_strand_id
1 'polypeptide(L)' 'MSNYHETFEGCTIEIKDDTYLTINDKEIDYEHTLENQKWSSRYLPYTQYDSLIDLAQAIVRDTSEFKPVISH' A
#
# COMPACT_ATOMS: atom_id res chain seq x y z
N MET A 1 -2.65 16.88 9.95
CA MET A 1 -2.57 15.43 10.11
C MET A 1 -3.54 14.84 9.10
N SER A 2 -3.01 14.41 7.95
CA SER A 2 -3.81 13.81 6.89
C SER A 2 -3.92 12.33 7.22
N ASN A 3 -5.11 11.90 7.62
CA ASN A 3 -5.40 10.49 7.78
C ASN A 3 -6.20 10.09 6.54
N TYR A 4 -5.66 9.17 5.75
CA TYR A 4 -6.35 8.63 4.59
C TYR A 4 -6.85 7.23 4.93
N HIS A 5 -8.10 6.95 4.60
CA HIS A 5 -8.73 5.66 4.84
C HIS A 5 -9.62 5.35 3.63
N GLU A 6 -9.38 4.20 3.00
CA GLU A 6 -10.14 3.73 1.84
C GLU A 6 -10.34 2.21 1.92
N THR A 7 -11.46 1.73 1.42
CA THR A 7 -11.65 0.29 1.16
C THR A 7 -11.48 0.01 -0.32
N PHE A 8 -10.49 -0.81 -0.69
CA PHE A 8 -10.13 -1.13 -2.07
C PHE A 8 -10.06 -2.66 -2.25
N GLU A 9 -10.79 -3.21 -3.23
CA GLU A 9 -10.89 -4.67 -3.48
C GLU A 9 -11.21 -5.53 -2.22
N GLY A 10 -12.00 -4.98 -1.30
CA GLY A 10 -12.34 -5.65 -0.03
C GLY A 10 -11.24 -5.60 1.03
N CYS A 11 -10.17 -4.83 0.79
CA CYS A 11 -9.10 -4.56 1.74
C CYS A 11 -9.21 -3.13 2.28
N THR A 12 -8.94 -2.94 3.57
CA THR A 12 -8.88 -1.60 4.17
C THR A 12 -7.48 -1.05 4.07
N ILE A 13 -7.30 0.06 3.36
CA ILE A 13 -6.06 0.82 3.26
C ILE A 13 -6.16 2.01 4.21
N GLU A 14 -5.20 2.15 5.11
CA GLU A 14 -5.12 3.27 6.04
C GLU A 14 -3.72 3.88 6.04
N ILE A 15 -3.65 5.21 5.92
CA ILE A 15 -2.42 5.97 5.97
C ILE A 15 -2.55 7.00 7.09
N LYS A 16 -1.69 6.89 8.10
CA LYS A 16 -1.60 7.85 9.22
C LYS A 16 -0.36 8.71 9.07
N ASP A 17 -0.53 10.01 9.29
CA ASP A 17 0.55 11.00 9.30
C ASP A 17 1.47 10.94 8.05
N ASP A 18 0.93 10.50 6.91
CA ASP A 18 1.68 10.29 5.65
C ASP A 18 2.95 9.40 5.79
N THR A 19 3.04 8.64 6.89
CA THR A 19 4.24 7.91 7.32
C THR A 19 3.97 6.48 7.76
N TYR A 20 2.71 6.14 8.06
CA TYR A 20 2.31 4.80 8.44
C TYR A 20 1.26 4.29 7.46
N LEU A 21 1.62 3.33 6.63
CA LEU A 21 0.69 2.63 5.73
C LEU A 21 0.33 1.27 6.34
N THR A 22 -0.97 1.01 6.49
CA THR A 22 -1.49 -0.30 6.84
C THR A 22 -2.51 -0.78 5.82
N ILE A 23 -2.50 -2.09 5.53
CA ILE A 23 -3.47 -2.76 4.67
C ILE A 23 -4.07 -3.91 5.48
N ASN A 24 -5.39 -3.91 5.71
CA ASN A 24 -6.09 -4.88 6.57
C ASN A 24 -5.43 -5.00 7.96
N ASP A 25 -5.11 -3.87 8.58
CA ASP A 25 -4.42 -3.78 9.89
C ASP A 25 -2.96 -4.29 9.88
N LYS A 26 -2.43 -4.76 8.74
CA LYS A 26 -1.02 -5.12 8.59
C LYS A 26 -0.20 -3.91 8.17
N GLU A 27 0.87 -3.63 8.89
CA GLU A 27 1.84 -2.60 8.52
C GLU A 27 2.59 -2.96 7.23
N ILE A 28 2.65 -1.99 6.32
CA ILE A 28 3.34 -2.12 5.05
C ILE A 28 4.61 -1.30 5.11
N ASP A 29 5.72 -2.00 4.95
CA ASP A 29 7.03 -1.39 4.83
C ASP A 29 7.26 -0.90 3.39
N TYR A 30 7.69 0.36 3.29
CA TYR A 30 7.95 1.02 2.02
C TYR A 30 9.18 1.93 2.13
N GLU A 31 9.76 2.25 0.99
CA GLU A 31 10.86 3.19 0.87
C GLU A 31 10.47 4.34 -0.05
N HIS A 32 10.75 5.57 0.39
CA HIS A 32 10.58 6.78 -0.42
C HIS A 32 11.94 7.21 -0.97
N THR A 33 12.15 7.00 -2.27
CA THR A 33 13.36 7.40 -2.98
C THR A 33 13.27 8.88 -3.32
N LEU A 34 13.95 9.74 -2.55
CA LEU A 34 13.94 11.19 -2.73
C LEU A 34 14.52 11.67 -4.08
N GLU A 35 15.44 10.90 -4.67
CA GLU A 35 16.07 11.24 -5.95
C GLU A 35 15.06 11.34 -7.11
N ASN A 36 14.04 10.47 -7.10
CA ASN A 36 12.99 10.45 -8.12
C ASN A 36 11.59 10.77 -7.57
N GLN A 37 11.48 11.06 -6.26
CA GLN A 37 10.23 11.21 -5.51
C GLN A 37 9.25 10.04 -5.75
N LYS A 38 9.79 8.82 -5.71
CA LYS A 38 9.01 7.60 -5.94
C LYS A 38 8.94 6.74 -4.70
N TRP A 39 7.81 6.05 -4.57
CA TRP A 39 7.54 5.09 -3.51
C TRP A 39 7.74 3.68 -4.04
N SER A 40 8.43 2.85 -3.27
CA SER A 40 8.65 1.44 -3.58
C SER A 40 8.43 0.60 -2.32
N SER A 41 8.18 -0.70 -2.48
CA SER A 41 7.99 -1.60 -1.35
C SER A 41 8.61 -2.96 -1.61
N ARG A 42 9.01 -3.63 -0.54
CA ARG A 42 9.46 -5.03 -0.59
C ARG A 42 8.42 -5.98 -1.22
N TYR A 43 7.13 -5.63 -1.14
CA TYR A 43 6.04 -6.44 -1.69
C TYR A 43 6.01 -6.38 -3.22
N LEU A 44 6.48 -5.27 -3.82
CA LEU A 44 6.50 -5.05 -5.26
C LEU A 44 7.90 -4.62 -5.69
N PRO A 45 8.84 -5.58 -5.80
CA PRO A 45 10.20 -5.26 -6.21
C PRO A 45 10.21 -4.72 -7.64
N TYR A 46 11.07 -3.73 -7.89
CA TYR A 46 11.28 -3.09 -9.20
C TYR A 46 10.12 -2.24 -9.73
N THR A 47 9.06 -2.03 -8.96
CA THR A 47 8.01 -1.06 -9.30
C THR A 47 8.14 0.19 -8.43
N GLN A 48 7.80 1.32 -9.03
CA GLN A 48 7.91 2.64 -8.41
C GLN A 48 6.64 3.43 -8.68
N TYR A 49 6.13 4.07 -7.65
CA TYR A 49 4.84 4.73 -7.67
C TYR A 49 4.98 6.21 -7.32
N ASP A 50 4.13 7.04 -7.90
CA ASP A 50 4.12 8.49 -7.66
C ASP A 50 3.50 8.87 -6.31
N SER A 51 2.71 7.98 -5.71
CA SER A 51 2.01 8.26 -4.46
C SER A 51 1.89 7.02 -3.60
N LEU A 52 1.89 7.21 -2.28
CA LEU A 52 1.74 6.13 -1.30
C LEU A 52 0.42 5.36 -1.47
N ILE A 53 -0.64 6.06 -1.91
CA ILE A 53 -1.95 5.45 -2.24
C ILE A 53 -1.82 4.50 -3.43
N ASP A 54 -1.11 4.88 -4.48
CA ASP A 54 -0.94 4.07 -5.70
C ASP A 54 -0.14 2.80 -5.39
N LEU A 55 0.92 2.93 -4.57
CA LEU A 55 1.66 1.80 -4.01
C LEU A 55 0.73 0.87 -3.21
N ALA A 56 -0.08 1.42 -2.30
CA ALA A 56 -0.98 0.62 -1.47
C ALA A 56 -2.01 -0.16 -2.30
N GLN A 57 -2.64 0.51 -3.28
CA GLN A 57 -3.57 -0.14 -4.20
C GLN A 57 -2.88 -1.21 -5.04
N ALA A 58 -1.66 -0.95 -5.53
CA ALA A 58 -0.89 -1.94 -6.26
C ALA A 58 -0.55 -3.17 -5.41
N ILE A 59 -0.22 -3.00 -4.13
CA ILE A 59 0.06 -4.10 -3.21
C ILE A 59 -1.19 -4.97 -3.05
N VAL A 60 -2.36 -4.36 -2.84
CA VAL A 60 -3.64 -5.10 -2.78
C VAL A 60 -3.90 -5.88 -4.07
N ARG A 61 -3.64 -5.28 -5.23
CA ARG A 61 -3.90 -5.89 -6.54
C ARG A 61 -2.95 -7.05 -6.87
N ASP A 62 -1.68 -6.91 -6.56
CA ASP A 62 -0.64 -7.85 -7.02
C ASP A 62 -0.33 -8.91 -5.95
N THR A 63 -0.43 -8.56 -4.67
CA THR A 63 -0.12 -9.48 -3.57
C THR A 63 -1.37 -10.24 -3.11
N SER A 64 -1.48 -11.50 -3.51
CA SER A 64 -2.57 -12.40 -3.12
C SER A 64 -2.72 -12.59 -1.60
N GLU A 65 -1.69 -12.28 -0.80
CA GLU A 65 -1.74 -12.35 0.67
C GLU A 65 -2.78 -11.40 1.28
N PHE A 66 -3.03 -10.26 0.64
CA PHE A 66 -3.99 -9.27 1.15
C PHE A 66 -5.38 -9.47 0.59
N LYS A 67 -5.51 -10.17 -0.54
CA LYS A 67 -6.81 -10.42 -1.16
C LYS A 67 -7.67 -11.26 -0.21
N PRO A 68 -8.96 -10.90 -0.04
CA PRO A 68 -9.87 -11.75 0.71
C PRO A 68 -9.89 -13.13 0.04
N VAL A 69 -9.63 -14.19 0.81
CA VAL A 69 -9.72 -15.57 0.33
C VAL A 69 -11.18 -15.78 -0.08
N ILE A 70 -11.46 -15.75 -1.39
CA ILE A 70 -12.75 -16.17 -1.92
C ILE A 70 -12.73 -17.69 -1.86
N SER A 71 -13.13 -18.25 -0.72
CA SER A 71 -13.45 -19.68 -0.62
C SER A 71 -14.63 -19.94 -1.56
N HIS A 72 -14.39 -20.64 -2.66
CA HIS A 72 -15.44 -21.17 -3.54
C HIS A 72 -15.80 -22.59 -3.12
#